data_AF-A0A1D8I6G8-F1
#
_entry.id   AF-A0A1D8I6G8-F1
#
_cell.length_a   1.000
_cell.length_b   1.000
_cell.length_c   1.000
_cell.angle_alpha   90.00
_cell.angle_beta   90.00
_cell.angle_gamma   90.00
#
_symmetry.space_group_name_H-M   'P 1'
#
loop_
_entity.id
_entity.type
_entity.pdbx_description
1 polymer ?
#
loop_
_entity_poly.entity_id
_entity_poly.type
_entity_poly.pdbx_seq_one_letter_code
_entity_poly.pdbx_strand_id
1 'polypeptide(L)'
;MKYATEVLDLMAAAPGRPWRMADLVRGASGARELTRRERNAMRQAILRVLEALHEGGQVARIEHARNSLTYVWGEVRREGDCLRA
;
A
#
# COMPACT_ATOMS: atom_id res chain seq x y z
N MET A 1 -0.05 -8.59 -11.86
CA MET A 1 -0.63 -8.69 -10.50
C MET A 1 -2.06 -8.16 -10.52
N LYS A 2 -3.00 -8.80 -9.81
CA LYS A 2 -4.40 -8.32 -9.71
C LYS A 2 -4.48 -7.10 -8.78
N TYR A 3 -5.27 -6.09 -9.15
CA TYR A 3 -5.46 -4.82 -8.43
C TYR A 3 -4.26 -3.85 -8.44
N ALA A 4 -3.26 -4.08 -9.30
CA ALA A 4 -2.08 -3.22 -9.33
C ALA A 4 -2.42 -1.79 -9.77
N THR A 5 -3.16 -1.64 -10.87
CA THR A 5 -3.59 -0.35 -11.40
C THR A 5 -4.45 0.40 -10.39
N GLU A 6 -5.41 -0.27 -9.78
CA GLU A 6 -6.33 0.33 -8.81
C GLU A 6 -5.60 0.81 -7.55
N VAL A 7 -4.61 0.05 -7.07
CA VAL A 7 -3.77 0.48 -5.92
C VAL A 7 -2.88 1.65 -6.32
N LEU A 8 -2.26 1.62 -7.50
CA LEU A 8 -1.42 2.70 -8.01
C LEU A 8 -2.22 3.99 -8.15
N ASP A 9 -3.36 3.96 -8.84
CA ASP A 9 -4.21 5.12 -9.05
C ASP A 9 -4.70 5.69 -7.71
N LEU A 10 -5.11 4.82 -6.79
CA LEU A 10 -5.60 5.23 -5.47
C LEU A 10 -4.52 5.91 -4.63
N MET A 11 -3.31 5.35 -4.60
CA MET A 11 -2.20 5.87 -3.81
C MET A 11 -1.59 7.12 -4.45
N ALA A 12 -1.42 7.12 -5.78
CA ALA A 12 -0.87 8.25 -6.54
C ALA A 12 -1.80 9.48 -6.56
N ALA A 13 -3.12 9.28 -6.41
CA ALA A 13 -4.07 10.39 -6.27
C ALA A 13 -3.90 11.17 -4.94
N ALA A 14 -3.28 10.58 -3.92
CA ALA A 14 -2.99 11.26 -2.65
C ALA A 14 -1.58 10.90 -2.13
N PRO A 15 -0.50 11.45 -2.73
CA PRO A 15 0.86 11.28 -2.27
C PRO A 15 1.04 11.73 -0.82
N GLY A 16 1.88 11.05 -0.05
CA GLY A 16 2.14 11.36 1.36
C GLY A 16 1.03 10.95 2.34
N ARG A 17 -0.16 10.56 1.86
CA ARG A 17 -1.23 10.06 2.72
C ARG A 17 -0.90 8.64 3.24
N PRO A 18 -1.05 8.37 4.56
CA PRO A 18 -0.96 7.01 5.07
C PRO A 18 -2.23 6.21 4.73
N TRP A 19 -2.03 5.07 4.10
CA TRP A 19 -3.08 4.12 3.72
C TRP A 19 -3.04 2.89 4.61
N ARG A 20 -4.18 2.51 5.20
CA ARG A 20 -4.33 1.20 5.84
C ARG A 20 -4.76 0.17 4.80
N MET A 21 -4.44 -1.10 5.06
CA MET A 21 -4.87 -2.20 4.21
C MET A 21 -6.39 -2.24 3.99
N ALA A 22 -7.19 -1.92 5.02
CA ALA A 22 -8.64 -1.88 4.89
C ALA A 22 -9.13 -0.79 3.93
N ASP A 23 -8.46 0.37 3.90
CA ASP A 23 -8.81 1.48 3.01
C ASP A 23 -8.47 1.14 1.57
N LEU A 24 -7.32 0.50 1.33
CA LEU A 24 -6.92 0.02 0.01
C LEU A 24 -7.88 -1.04 -0.54
N VAL A 25 -8.27 -2.01 0.31
CA VAL A 25 -9.27 -3.02 -0.07
C VAL A 25 -10.60 -2.36 -0.43
N ARG A 26 -11.06 -1.38 0.36
CA ARG A 26 -12.32 -0.67 0.10
C ARG A 26 -12.26 0.16 -1.18
N GLY A 27 -11.14 0.84 -1.43
CA GLY A 27 -10.92 1.62 -2.64
C GLY A 27 -10.85 0.73 -3.89
N ALA A 28 -10.02 -0.32 -3.85
CA ALA A 28 -9.86 -1.26 -4.96
C ALA A 28 -11.11 -2.10 -5.24
N SER A 29 -11.98 -2.33 -4.23
CA SER A 29 -13.27 -2.99 -4.43
C SER A 29 -14.38 -2.06 -4.94
N GLY A 30 -14.11 -0.75 -5.08
CA GLY A 30 -15.15 0.24 -5.38
C GLY A 30 -16.26 0.27 -4.34
N ALA A 31 -15.93 0.01 -3.06
CA ALA A 31 -16.88 -0.17 -1.96
C ALA A 31 -17.95 -1.28 -2.18
N ARG A 32 -17.71 -2.23 -3.10
CA ARG A 32 -18.56 -3.42 -3.25
C ARG A 32 -18.52 -4.28 -1.99
N GLU A 33 -19.66 -4.88 -1.66
CA GLU A 33 -19.74 -5.93 -0.64
C GLU A 33 -18.95 -7.17 -1.07
N LEU A 34 -18.00 -7.56 -0.20
CA LEU A 34 -17.13 -8.71 -0.41
C LEU A 34 -17.40 -9.76 0.65
N THR A 35 -17.55 -11.01 0.22
CA THR A 35 -17.49 -12.16 1.12
C THR A 35 -16.15 -12.19 1.85
N ARG A 36 -16.09 -12.89 2.99
CA ARG A 36 -14.84 -13.05 3.76
C ARG A 36 -13.72 -13.63 2.89
N ARG A 37 -14.04 -14.59 2.03
CA ARG A 37 -13.09 -15.23 1.11
C ARG A 37 -12.56 -14.24 0.07
N GLU A 38 -13.44 -13.49 -0.59
CA GLU A 38 -13.03 -12.47 -1.57
C GLU A 38 -12.18 -11.37 -0.93
N ARG A 39 -12.56 -10.91 0.26
CA ARG A 39 -11.82 -9.89 1.01
C ARG A 39 -10.41 -10.37 1.36
N ASN A 40 -10.27 -11.63 1.80
CA ASN A 40 -8.97 -12.23 2.07
C ASN A 40 -8.13 -12.36 0.80
N ALA A 41 -8.73 -12.82 -0.31
CA ALA A 41 -8.03 -12.93 -1.59
C ALA A 41 -7.56 -11.57 -2.12
N MET A 42 -8.40 -10.54 -1.99
CA MET A 42 -8.06 -9.17 -2.37
C MET A 42 -6.96 -8.60 -1.48
N ARG A 43 -7.04 -8.81 -0.16
CA ARG A 43 -5.97 -8.40 0.77
C ARG A 43 -4.61 -8.98 0.37
N GLN A 44 -4.55 -10.28 0.06
CA GLN A 44 -3.32 -10.95 -0.36
C GLN A 44 -2.82 -10.44 -1.73
N ALA A 45 -3.73 -10.11 -2.64
CA ALA A 45 -3.36 -9.53 -3.94
C ALA A 45 -2.78 -8.12 -3.79
N ILE A 46 -3.42 -7.27 -2.98
CA ILE A 46 -2.94 -5.91 -2.67
C ILE A 46 -1.61 -5.98 -1.91
N LEU A 47 -1.45 -6.90 -0.96
CA LEU A 47 -0.20 -7.06 -0.23
C LEU A 47 0.99 -7.31 -1.17
N ARG A 48 0.85 -8.21 -2.15
CA ARG A 48 1.89 -8.46 -3.15
C ARG A 48 2.24 -7.23 -3.99
N VAL A 49 1.24 -6.39 -4.30
CA VAL A 49 1.47 -5.12 -5.01
C VAL A 49 2.28 -4.17 -4.13
N LEU A 50 1.89 -4.02 -2.86
CA LEU A 50 2.58 -3.13 -1.92
C LEU A 50 4.01 -3.61 -1.63
N GLU A 51 4.23 -4.92 -1.54
CA GLU A 51 5.57 -5.51 -1.40
C GLU A 51 6.44 -5.17 -2.61
N ALA A 52 5.94 -5.38 -3.83
CA ALA A 52 6.67 -5.03 -5.04
C ALA A 52 6.98 -3.51 -5.15
N LEU A 53 6.03 -2.65 -4.76
CA LEU A 53 6.23 -1.20 -4.73
C LEU A 53 7.18 -0.75 -3.62
N HIS A 54 7.21 -1.47 -2.51
CA HIS A 54 8.15 -1.21 -1.43
C HIS A 54 9.58 -1.59 -1.84
N GLU A 55 9.75 -2.77 -2.44
CA GLU A 55 11.03 -3.23 -3.00
C GLU A 55 11.57 -2.27 -4.06
N GLY A 56 10.69 -1.73 -4.91
CA GLY A 56 11.01 -0.73 -5.92
C GLY A 56 11.21 0.70 -5.40
N GLY A 57 10.92 0.97 -4.12
CA GLY A 57 11.12 2.27 -3.48
C GLY A 57 10.02 3.31 -3.73
N GLN A 58 8.87 2.93 -4.27
CA GLN A 58 7.73 3.84 -4.49
C GLN A 58 6.78 3.94 -3.29
N VAL A 59 6.84 2.97 -2.37
CA VAL A 59 5.96 2.92 -1.19
C VAL A 59 6.75 2.69 0.09
N ALA A 60 6.59 3.58 1.07
CA ALA A 60 7.12 3.39 2.41
C ALA A 60 6.15 2.53 3.24
N ARG A 61 6.70 1.56 3.97
CA ARG A 61 5.99 0.76 4.97
C ARG A 61 6.29 1.33 6.36
N ILE A 62 5.25 1.79 7.06
CA ILE A 62 5.37 2.38 8.40
C ILE A 62 4.69 1.45 9.40
N GLU A 63 5.50 0.89 10.30
CA GLU A 63 5.02 0.07 11.41
C GLU A 63 4.73 0.96 12.62
N HIS A 64 3.54 0.81 13.19
CA HIS A 64 3.11 1.52 14.39
C HIS A 64 3.07 0.56 15.59
N ALA A 65 2.90 1.11 16.80
CA ALA A 65 2.68 0.29 17.99
C ALA A 65 1.41 -0.58 17.85
N ARG A 66 1.45 -1.81 18.39
CA ARG A 66 0.33 -2.77 18.46
C ARG A 66 -0.17 -3.29 17.10
N ASN A 67 0.75 -3.76 16.25
CA ASN A 67 0.42 -4.46 14.99
C ASN A 67 -0.36 -3.62 13.97
N SER A 68 -0.27 -2.30 14.05
CA SER A 68 -0.87 -1.41 13.05
C SER A 68 0.16 -1.05 11.99
N LEU A 69 -0.22 -1.17 10.72
CA LEU A 69 0.66 -0.95 9.58
C LEU A 69 -0.01 0.02 8.59
N THR A 70 0.77 0.98 8.10
CA THR A 70 0.34 1.91 7.05
C THR A 70 1.35 1.99 5.91
N TYR A 71 0.85 2.32 4.73
CA TYR A 71 1.64 2.47 3.51
C TYR A 71 1.52 3.89 3.00
N VAL A 72 2.63 4.52 2.61
CA VAL A 72 2.66 5.89 2.11
C VAL A 72 3.25 5.91 0.72
N TRP A 73 2.57 6.58 -0.22
CA TRP A 73 3.08 6.84 -1.56
C TRP A 73 4.07 8.00 -1.53
N GLY A 74 5.26 7.76 -2.06
CA GLY A 74 6.32 8.75 -2.17
C GLY A 74 7.66 8.08 -2.42
N GLU A 75 8.64 8.84 -2.91
CA GLU A 75 10.01 8.33 -3.03
C GLU A 75 10.49 7.89 -1.65
N VAL A 76 10.64 6.58 -1.46
CA VAL A 76 11.37 6.05 -0.31
C VAL A 76 12.82 6.34 -0.59
N ARG A 77 13.31 7.47 -0.09
CA ARG A 77 14.76 7.66 0.08
C ARG A 77 15.21 6.50 0.96
N ARG A 78 15.93 5.54 0.35
CA ARG A 78 16.53 4.46 1.12
C ARG A 78 17.40 5.12 2.18
N GLU A 79 17.19 4.74 3.42
CA GLU A 79 18.00 5.16 4.56
C GLU A 79 19.42 4.63 4.32
N GLY A 80 20.20 5.45 3.63
CA GLY A 80 21.39 5.08 2.86
C GLY A 80 21.91 6.27 2.04
N ASP A 81 21.02 7.19 1.66
CA ASP A 81 21.37 8.49 1.03
C ASP A 81 21.60 9.64 2.04
N CYS A 82 21.68 9.36 3.34
CA CYS A 82 21.91 10.37 4.38
C CYS A 82 23.39 10.53 4.80
N LEU A 83 24.35 10.09 3.98
CA LEU A 83 25.78 10.38 4.18
C LEU A 83 26.34 11.11 2.95
N ARG A 84 26.00 12.40 2.81
CA ARG A 84 26.85 13.45 2.22
C ARG A 84 26.10 14.79 2.16
N ALA A 85 26.38 15.65 3.13
CA ALA A 85 26.45 17.10 2.97
C ALA A 85 27.45 17.62 4.00
#